data_AF-A0A351TU20-F1
#
_entry.id   AF-A0A351TU20-F1
#
_cell.length_a   1.000
_cell.length_b   1.000
_cell.length_c   1.000
_cell.angle_alpha   90.00
_cell.angle_beta   90.00
_cell.angle_gamma   90.00
#
_symmetry.space_group_name_H-M   'P 1'
#
loop_
_entity.id
_entity.type
_entity.pdbx_description
1 polymer ?
#
loop_
_entity_poly.entity_id
_entity_poly.type
_entity_poly.pdbx_seq_one_letter_code
_entity_poly.pdbx_strand_id
1 'polypeptide(L)'
;MEYKHIVEGRFIERLNRFIAMVEIQDTEGKEKDSARIERVHVKNTGRCRELLLERARVYLEKCGSPKRSTAYDLVAVEKGKRMINMDSQAPNRAVEEWLRDGGLFPDIVSIKPEAVYGSSRFDFYIESRDEKIFMEVKGVTLEDKGVVRFPDAPSERAVKHVDELVAARRKGYRTFVMFVIQMEGVEYFTPNRDTHPQFAEALCRAAENGVEILAYDCVVTPGSMKINQPVPVILNPDIHENFRISLGKNKFADIPIPLLKWYDKNRRILPWRENPDPYRVWVSEIMLQQT
;
A
#
# COMPACT_ATOMS: atom_id res chain seq x y z
N MET A 1 6.87 14.40 1.87
CA MET A 1 7.19 14.80 3.24
C MET A 1 8.71 14.78 3.42
N GLU A 2 9.25 15.64 4.27
CA GLU A 2 10.70 15.74 4.52
C GLU A 2 11.06 15.58 6.01
N TYR A 3 12.23 14.99 6.24
CA TYR A 3 12.95 14.95 7.51
C TYR A 3 14.09 15.97 7.47
N LYS A 4 14.40 16.60 8.61
CA LYS A 4 15.31 17.76 8.62
C LYS A 4 16.77 17.40 8.80
N HIS A 5 17.08 16.64 9.85
CA HIS A 5 18.44 16.39 10.29
C HIS A 5 18.71 14.89 10.31
N ILE A 6 19.05 14.35 9.12
CA ILE A 6 19.32 12.93 8.95
C ILE A 6 20.77 12.61 9.25
N VAL A 7 20.97 11.56 10.04
CA VAL A 7 22.26 10.96 10.35
C VAL A 7 22.23 9.50 9.96
N GLU A 8 23.28 9.04 9.28
CA GLU A 8 23.46 7.62 8.95
C GLU A 8 24.03 6.85 10.15
N GLY A 9 23.58 5.60 10.31
CA GLY A 9 24.13 4.68 11.30
C GLY A 9 24.06 3.22 10.86
N ARG A 10 24.63 2.35 11.70
CA ARG A 10 24.57 0.90 11.57
C ARG A 10 23.78 0.30 12.71
N PHE A 11 22.70 -0.39 12.37
CA PHE A 11 21.87 -1.08 13.35
C PHE A 11 22.69 -2.15 14.09
N ILE A 12 22.54 -2.21 15.42
CA ILE A 12 23.18 -3.22 16.27
C ILE A 12 22.11 -4.21 16.72
N GLU A 13 21.17 -3.75 17.52
CA GLU A 13 20.10 -4.59 18.07
C GLU A 13 18.86 -3.79 18.43
N ARG A 14 17.70 -4.47 18.49
CA ARG A 14 16.44 -3.89 18.93
C ARG A 14 16.10 -4.40 20.32
N LEU A 15 16.28 -3.55 21.33
CA LEU A 15 16.04 -3.89 22.74
C LEU A 15 14.56 -4.14 23.03
N ASN A 16 13.66 -3.40 22.39
CA ASN A 16 12.21 -3.60 22.48
C ASN A 16 11.49 -2.95 21.29
N ARG A 17 10.15 -2.99 21.28
CA ARG A 17 9.34 -2.44 20.17
C ARG A 17 9.59 -0.95 19.87
N PHE A 18 10.13 -0.17 20.80
CA PHE A 18 10.35 1.27 20.63
C PHE A 18 11.82 1.68 20.68
N ILE A 19 12.75 0.82 21.09
CA ILE A 19 14.14 1.19 21.33
C ILE A 19 15.09 0.24 20.59
N ALA A 20 16.08 0.84 19.92
CA ALA A 20 17.18 0.14 19.27
C ALA A 20 18.53 0.80 19.61
N MET A 21 19.59 0.01 19.51
CA MET A 21 20.98 0.46 19.59
C MET A 21 21.51 0.63 18.17
N VAL A 22 22.09 1.80 17.88
CA VAL A 22 22.65 2.12 16.57
C VAL A 22 24.04 2.71 16.75
N GLU A 23 25.00 2.21 15.97
CA GLU A 23 26.33 2.80 15.86
C GLU A 23 26.26 4.00 14.90
N ILE A 24 26.62 5.18 15.38
CA ILE A 24 26.64 6.43 14.63
C ILE A 24 28.09 6.92 14.55
N GLN A 25 28.55 7.30 13.36
CA GLN A 25 29.85 7.95 13.20
C GLN A 25 29.77 9.42 13.65
N ASP A 26 30.69 9.84 14.52
CA ASP A 26 30.74 11.23 14.95
C ASP A 26 31.42 12.09 13.89
N THR A 27 30.63 12.94 13.21
CA THR A 27 31.13 13.89 12.21
C THR A 27 31.34 15.31 12.76
N GLU A 28 30.92 15.57 14.02
CA GLU A 28 30.94 16.90 14.66
C GLU A 28 31.92 16.99 15.86
N GLY A 29 32.50 15.86 16.30
CA GLY A 29 33.43 15.76 17.43
C GLY A 29 34.92 16.02 17.13
N LYS A 30 35.72 16.20 18.19
CA LYS A 30 37.18 16.44 18.13
C LYS A 30 38.00 15.23 17.64
N GLU A 31 37.42 14.03 17.62
CA GLU A 31 38.00 12.82 17.04
C GLU A 31 37.10 12.35 15.88
N LYS A 32 37.42 12.81 14.67
CA LYS A 32 36.64 12.67 13.42
C LYS A 32 36.37 11.24 12.91
N ASP A 33 36.70 10.21 13.68
CA ASP A 33 36.55 8.80 13.29
C ASP A 33 36.10 7.90 14.45
N SER A 34 35.60 8.47 15.55
CA SER A 34 35.05 7.66 16.65
C SER A 34 33.59 7.28 16.38
N ALA A 35 33.30 5.99 16.40
CA ALA A 35 31.93 5.48 16.34
C ALA A 35 31.36 5.41 17.76
N ARG A 36 30.16 5.97 17.96
CA ARG A 36 29.44 5.90 19.24
C ARG A 36 28.18 5.07 19.11
N ILE A 37 27.86 4.33 20.17
CA ILE A 37 26.63 3.56 20.26
C ILE A 37 25.56 4.42 20.93
N GLU A 38 24.47 4.66 20.20
CA GLU A 38 23.38 5.54 20.62
C GLU A 38 22.07 4.76 20.81
N ARG A 39 21.29 5.17 21.82
CA ARG A 39 19.92 4.67 22.02
C ARG A 39 18.96 5.49 21.18
N VAL A 40 18.31 4.85 20.20
CA VAL A 40 17.37 5.52 19.28
C VAL A 40 15.94 4.99 19.47
N HIS A 41 14.97 5.84 19.18
CA HIS A 41 13.56 5.44 19.15
C HIS A 41 13.19 4.87 17.78
N VAL A 42 12.51 3.74 17.74
CA VAL A 42 12.03 3.10 16.51
C VAL A 42 10.62 3.61 16.22
N LYS A 43 10.44 4.44 15.18
CA LYS A 43 9.14 4.96 14.73
C LYS A 43 8.26 3.92 14.02
N ASN A 44 8.38 2.65 14.40
CA ASN A 44 7.59 1.55 13.87
C ASN A 44 7.22 0.58 14.99
N THR A 45 5.93 0.29 15.13
CA THR A 45 5.43 -0.63 16.17
C THR A 45 5.44 -2.10 15.73
N GLY A 46 5.63 -2.36 14.45
CA GLY A 46 5.72 -3.68 13.84
C GLY A 46 6.98 -4.44 14.24
N ARG A 47 7.06 -5.70 13.80
CA ARG A 47 8.17 -6.59 14.16
C ARG A 47 9.48 -6.22 13.46
N CYS A 48 9.39 -5.74 12.21
CA CYS A 48 10.51 -5.25 11.40
C CYS A 48 11.72 -6.20 11.36
N ARG A 49 11.51 -7.52 11.44
CA ARG A 49 12.59 -8.52 11.59
C ARG A 49 13.42 -8.65 10.32
N GLU A 50 12.75 -8.49 9.19
CA GLU A 50 13.29 -8.50 7.84
C GLU A 50 13.99 -7.19 7.45
N LEU A 51 13.81 -6.14 8.25
CA LEU A 51 14.32 -4.80 8.03
C LEU A 51 15.52 -4.50 8.93
N LEU A 52 15.38 -4.76 10.22
CA LEU A 52 16.37 -4.45 11.25
C LEU A 52 17.30 -5.64 11.47
N LEU A 53 18.06 -5.97 10.41
CA LEU A 53 19.12 -6.97 10.46
C LEU A 53 20.40 -6.35 11.04
N GLU A 54 21.22 -7.16 11.69
CA GLU A 54 22.51 -6.72 12.22
C GLU A 54 23.34 -6.00 11.15
N ARG A 55 23.91 -4.85 11.49
CA ARG A 55 24.69 -3.96 10.60
C ARG A 55 23.91 -3.35 9.42
N ALA A 56 22.58 -3.51 9.37
CA ALA A 56 21.76 -2.80 8.38
C ALA A 56 22.03 -1.29 8.43
N ARG A 57 22.15 -0.67 7.26
CA ARG A 57 22.31 0.79 7.18
C ARG A 57 20.96 1.42 7.51
N VAL A 58 20.96 2.30 8.50
CA VAL A 58 19.76 2.98 8.99
C VAL A 58 19.95 4.48 8.96
N TYR A 59 18.84 5.20 8.85
CA TYR A 59 18.80 6.64 8.83
C TYR A 59 17.98 7.15 10.00
N LEU A 60 18.56 8.12 10.70
CA LEU A 60 18.09 8.62 11.97
C LEU A 60 17.76 10.11 11.84
N GLU A 61 16.57 10.52 12.28
CA GLU A 61 16.22 11.93 12.43
C GLU A 61 16.62 12.43 13.82
N LYS A 62 17.51 13.43 13.88
CA LYS A 62 17.89 14.11 15.13
C LYS A 62 16.71 14.94 15.63
N CYS A 63 16.26 14.65 16.83
CA CYS A 63 15.15 15.32 17.50
C CYS A 63 15.66 16.46 18.39
N GLY A 64 15.09 17.66 18.24
CA GLY A 64 15.51 18.85 19.00
C GLY A 64 14.81 19.07 20.34
N SER A 65 13.92 18.17 20.79
CA SER A 65 13.14 18.40 22.02
C SER A 65 13.86 17.91 23.28
N PRO A 66 14.15 18.78 24.26
CA PRO A 66 14.87 18.41 25.49
C PRO A 66 14.08 17.48 26.43
N LYS A 67 12.78 17.25 26.17
CA LYS A 67 11.91 16.38 26.99
C LYS A 67 11.96 14.91 26.58
N ARG A 68 12.62 14.57 25.47
CA ARG A 68 12.67 13.19 24.96
C ARG A 68 13.79 12.39 25.61
N SER A 69 13.53 11.11 25.85
CA SER A 69 14.51 10.16 26.38
C SER A 69 15.52 9.68 25.33
N THR A 70 15.26 9.92 24.04
CA THR A 70 16.14 9.57 22.92
C THR A 70 16.36 10.81 22.04
N ALA A 71 17.61 11.02 21.62
CA ALA A 71 17.97 12.13 20.75
C ALA A 71 17.64 11.87 19.27
N TYR A 72 17.40 10.61 18.90
CA TYR A 72 17.22 10.20 17.51
C TYR A 72 15.99 9.30 17.33
N ASP A 73 15.35 9.44 16.17
CA ASP A 73 14.32 8.53 15.66
C ASP A 73 14.84 7.76 14.45
N LEU A 74 14.75 6.42 14.46
CA LEU A 74 15.01 5.60 13.29
C LEU A 74 13.82 5.72 12.33
N VAL A 75 14.06 6.32 11.16
CA VAL A 75 13.04 6.68 10.17
C VAL A 75 13.13 5.87 8.88
N ALA A 76 14.31 5.38 8.50
CA ALA A 76 14.49 4.57 7.29
C ALA A 76 15.62 3.55 7.45
N VAL A 77 15.61 2.54 6.57
CA VAL A 77 16.56 1.43 6.53
C VAL A 77 16.80 0.95 5.11
N GLU A 78 18.02 0.51 4.82
CA GLU A 78 18.36 -0.18 3.57
C GLU A 78 18.12 -1.69 3.71
N LYS A 79 17.32 -2.26 2.79
CA LYS A 79 17.14 -3.71 2.63
C LYS A 79 17.64 -4.11 1.23
N GLY A 80 18.83 -4.70 1.17
CA GLY A 80 19.49 -4.99 -0.10
C GLY A 80 19.78 -3.71 -0.87
N LYS A 81 19.12 -3.52 -2.03
CA LYS A 81 19.23 -2.29 -2.83
C LYS A 81 18.09 -1.29 -2.59
N ARG A 82 17.11 -1.62 -1.73
CA ARG A 82 15.92 -0.80 -1.51
C ARG A 82 16.07 0.06 -0.27
N MET A 83 15.60 1.30 -0.38
CA MET A 83 15.35 2.17 0.76
C MET A 83 13.92 1.98 1.25
N ILE A 84 13.74 1.74 2.54
CA ILE A 84 12.43 1.53 3.15
C ILE A 84 12.24 2.57 4.26
N ASN A 85 11.19 3.38 4.14
CA ASN A 85 10.77 4.25 5.23
C ASN A 85 10.06 3.40 6.29
N MET A 86 10.44 3.57 7.55
CA MET A 86 9.91 2.81 8.68
C MET A 86 8.96 3.62 9.54
N ASP A 87 8.85 4.93 9.33
CA ASP A 87 8.02 5.80 10.15
C ASP A 87 6.53 5.50 9.90
N SER A 88 5.85 4.96 10.91
CA SER A 88 4.43 4.60 10.81
C SER A 88 3.50 5.82 10.67
N GLN A 89 3.98 7.03 10.94
CA GLN A 89 3.22 8.27 10.77
C GLN A 89 3.46 8.93 9.39
N ALA A 90 4.51 8.53 8.69
CA ALA A 90 4.86 9.09 7.39
C ALA A 90 3.79 8.85 6.30
N PRO A 91 3.11 7.68 6.23
CA PRO A 91 2.06 7.43 5.25
C PRO A 91 0.96 8.49 5.23
N ASN A 92 0.38 8.81 6.39
CA ASN A 92 -0.68 9.80 6.49
C ASN A 92 -0.20 11.18 6.02
N ARG A 93 1.00 11.59 6.44
CA ARG A 93 1.59 12.88 6.00
C ARG A 93 1.83 12.91 4.49
N ALA A 94 2.35 11.82 3.92
CA ALA A 94 2.60 11.73 2.49
C ALA A 94 1.31 11.74 1.67
N VAL A 95 0.26 11.07 2.15
CA VAL A 95 -1.07 11.10 1.52
C VAL A 95 -1.70 12.48 1.62
N GLU A 96 -1.60 13.15 2.77
CA GLU A 96 -2.15 14.50 2.93
C GLU A 96 -1.48 15.49 1.97
N GLU A 97 -0.13 15.50 1.91
CA GLU A 97 0.61 16.35 0.96
C GLU A 97 0.23 16.02 -0.49
N TRP A 98 0.15 14.73 -0.84
CA TRP A 98 -0.20 14.29 -2.18
C TRP A 98 -1.62 14.69 -2.59
N LEU A 99 -2.61 14.55 -1.70
CA LEU A 99 -3.99 14.99 -1.95
C LEU A 99 -4.05 16.52 -2.14
N ARG A 100 -3.33 17.30 -1.32
CA ARG A 100 -3.31 18.76 -1.43
C ARG A 100 -2.69 19.25 -2.74
N ASP A 101 -1.75 18.50 -3.29
CA ASP A 101 -1.14 18.77 -4.60
C ASP A 101 -2.04 18.34 -5.78
N GLY A 102 -3.30 17.97 -5.54
CA GLY A 102 -4.25 17.50 -6.57
C GLY A 102 -4.10 16.02 -6.92
N GLY A 103 -3.43 15.24 -6.06
CA GLY A 103 -3.33 13.81 -6.18
C GLY A 103 -4.69 13.14 -6.01
N LEU A 104 -4.99 12.17 -6.88
CA LEU A 104 -6.24 11.38 -6.96
C LEU A 104 -7.52 12.18 -7.30
N PHE A 105 -7.74 13.34 -6.70
CA PHE A 105 -8.91 14.19 -6.91
C PHE A 105 -8.45 15.61 -7.30
N PRO A 106 -8.81 16.10 -8.50
CA PRO A 106 -8.40 17.43 -8.95
C PRO A 106 -9.20 18.58 -8.32
N ASP A 107 -10.35 18.28 -7.70
CA ASP A 107 -11.38 19.24 -7.28
C ASP A 107 -11.70 19.18 -5.78
N ILE A 108 -10.68 18.92 -4.95
CA ILE A 108 -10.83 18.89 -3.50
C ILE A 108 -11.22 20.26 -2.96
N VAL A 109 -12.33 20.30 -2.21
CA VAL A 109 -12.83 21.48 -1.48
C VAL A 109 -12.27 21.51 -0.06
N SER A 110 -12.27 20.37 0.64
CA SER A 110 -11.71 20.27 1.98
C SER A 110 -11.14 18.90 2.31
N ILE A 111 -10.12 18.88 3.17
CA ILE A 111 -9.51 17.67 3.73
C ILE A 111 -9.53 17.81 5.25
N LYS A 112 -10.14 16.86 5.94
CA LYS A 112 -10.21 16.77 7.39
C LYS A 112 -9.53 15.47 7.85
N PRO A 113 -8.32 15.55 8.42
CA PRO A 113 -7.67 14.39 9.00
C PRO A 113 -8.42 13.88 10.25
N GLU A 114 -8.18 12.61 10.62
CA GLU A 114 -8.63 12.03 11.90
C GLU A 114 -10.16 12.13 12.11
N ALA A 115 -10.92 11.94 11.03
CA ALA A 115 -12.37 12.11 11.00
C ALA A 115 -13.10 10.94 11.67
N VAL A 116 -13.97 11.25 12.63
CA VAL A 116 -14.76 10.24 13.35
C VAL A 116 -15.99 9.87 12.52
N TYR A 117 -16.20 8.56 12.35
CA TYR A 117 -17.41 8.01 11.72
C TYR A 117 -17.84 6.74 12.46
N GLY A 118 -19.09 6.69 12.89
CA GLY A 118 -19.59 5.56 13.67
C GLY A 118 -18.76 5.36 14.95
N SER A 119 -18.05 4.23 15.03
CA SER A 119 -17.22 3.89 16.18
C SER A 119 -15.72 3.82 15.86
N SER A 120 -15.33 4.21 14.65
CA SER A 120 -13.94 4.34 14.23
C SER A 120 -13.59 5.78 13.89
N ARG A 121 -12.29 5.97 13.70
CA ARG A 121 -11.72 7.20 13.21
C ARG A 121 -10.92 6.86 11.97
N PHE A 122 -11.34 7.42 10.85
CA PHE A 122 -10.66 7.28 9.57
C PHE A 122 -9.58 8.34 9.43
N ASP A 123 -8.54 8.01 8.67
CA ASP A 123 -7.40 8.91 8.48
C ASP A 123 -7.82 10.21 7.78
N PHE A 124 -8.72 10.15 6.79
CA PHE A 124 -9.21 11.32 6.09
C PHE A 124 -10.71 11.29 5.79
N TYR A 125 -11.34 12.44 5.97
CA TYR A 125 -12.59 12.79 5.32
C TYR A 125 -12.32 13.90 4.29
N ILE A 126 -12.70 13.66 3.04
CA ILE A 126 -12.43 14.56 1.91
C ILE A 126 -13.79 14.96 1.31
N GLU A 127 -13.95 16.24 1.02
CA GLU A 127 -15.09 16.75 0.26
C GLU A 127 -14.57 17.27 -1.07
N SER A 128 -15.07 16.69 -2.17
CA SER A 128 -14.94 17.26 -3.52
C SER A 128 -16.20 18.08 -3.84
N ARG A 129 -16.33 18.57 -5.07
CA ARG A 129 -17.53 19.33 -5.46
C ARG A 129 -18.81 18.50 -5.36
N ASP A 130 -18.72 17.22 -5.73
CA ASP A 130 -19.88 16.34 -5.88
C ASP A 130 -19.88 15.14 -4.91
N GLU A 131 -18.75 14.84 -4.25
CA GLU A 131 -18.59 13.63 -3.46
C GLU A 131 -18.12 13.89 -2.03
N LYS A 132 -18.61 13.06 -1.11
CA LYS A 132 -18.11 12.95 0.27
C LYS A 132 -17.36 11.63 0.41
N ILE A 133 -16.12 11.72 0.85
CA ILE A 133 -15.18 10.62 0.75
C ILE A 133 -14.61 10.29 2.13
N PHE A 134 -14.62 9.01 2.51
CA PHE A 134 -13.81 8.52 3.62
C PHE A 134 -12.64 7.70 3.08
N MET A 135 -11.44 7.96 3.59
CA MET A 135 -10.23 7.24 3.21
C MET A 135 -9.50 6.76 4.45
N GLU A 136 -9.17 5.47 4.45
CA GLU A 136 -8.28 4.85 5.42
C GLU A 136 -6.93 4.59 4.76
N VAL A 137 -5.84 4.94 5.44
CA VAL A 137 -4.46 4.76 5.01
C VAL A 137 -3.80 3.62 5.78
N LYS A 138 -3.01 2.81 5.08
CA LYS A 138 -2.22 1.72 5.65
C LYS A 138 -0.79 1.79 5.13
N GLY A 139 0.15 1.98 6.04
CA GLY A 139 1.58 1.85 5.73
C GLY A 139 1.97 0.40 5.48
N VAL A 140 2.72 0.16 4.41
CA VAL A 140 3.18 -1.18 4.01
C VAL A 140 4.70 -1.16 3.91
N THR A 141 5.33 -1.94 4.78
CA THR A 141 6.80 -2.12 4.84
C THR A 141 7.23 -3.57 4.68
N LEU A 142 6.31 -4.52 4.83
CA LEU A 142 6.58 -5.94 4.62
C LEU A 142 6.68 -6.22 3.12
N GLU A 143 7.87 -6.64 2.71
CA GLU A 143 8.22 -6.98 1.33
C GLU A 143 8.94 -8.33 1.30
N ASP A 144 8.64 -9.13 0.29
CA ASP A 144 9.35 -10.38 -0.02
C ASP A 144 9.40 -10.59 -1.54
N LYS A 145 10.61 -10.61 -2.10
CA LYS A 145 10.87 -10.86 -3.54
C LYS A 145 10.03 -9.98 -4.49
N GLY A 146 9.84 -8.71 -4.15
CA GLY A 146 9.06 -7.74 -4.91
C GLY A 146 7.57 -7.71 -4.56
N VAL A 147 7.07 -8.66 -3.78
CA VAL A 147 5.67 -8.71 -3.36
C VAL A 147 5.52 -8.03 -2.01
N VAL A 148 4.62 -7.04 -1.91
CA VAL A 148 4.36 -6.31 -0.68
C VAL A 148 3.03 -6.72 -0.07
N ARG A 149 3.01 -6.83 1.26
CA ARG A 149 1.91 -7.46 1.99
C ARG A 149 1.50 -6.68 3.23
N PHE A 150 0.20 -6.69 3.53
CA PHE A 150 -0.34 -6.13 4.77
C PHE A 150 -1.45 -7.04 5.34
N PRO A 151 -1.53 -7.24 6.67
CA PRO A 151 -0.66 -6.67 7.70
C PRO A 151 0.61 -7.51 7.97
N ASP A 152 1.56 -6.96 8.72
CA ASP A 152 2.75 -7.64 9.24
C ASP A 152 2.50 -8.36 10.59
N ALA A 153 1.40 -8.03 11.26
CA ALA A 153 0.88 -8.69 12.44
C ALA A 153 -0.67 -8.67 12.45
N PRO A 154 -1.34 -9.64 13.12
CA PRO A 154 -2.80 -9.64 13.24
C PRO A 154 -3.33 -8.32 13.85
N SER A 155 -4.42 -7.80 13.29
CA SER A 155 -5.02 -6.53 13.73
C SER A 155 -6.54 -6.56 13.53
N GLU A 156 -7.29 -6.88 14.59
CA GLU A 156 -8.76 -6.85 14.58
C GLU A 156 -9.29 -5.44 14.29
N ARG A 157 -8.56 -4.41 14.74
CA ARG A 157 -8.89 -3.01 14.43
C ARG A 157 -8.91 -2.75 12.93
N ALA A 158 -7.98 -3.34 12.17
CA ALA A 158 -7.94 -3.17 10.72
C ALA A 158 -9.17 -3.79 10.04
N VAL A 159 -9.64 -4.95 10.52
CA VAL A 159 -10.87 -5.59 10.03
C VAL A 159 -12.08 -4.69 10.31
N LYS A 160 -12.21 -4.22 11.56
CA LYS A 160 -13.31 -3.33 11.96
C LYS A 160 -13.38 -2.07 11.10
N HIS A 161 -12.24 -1.41 10.84
CA HIS A 161 -12.21 -0.20 10.01
C HIS A 161 -12.67 -0.48 8.57
N VAL A 162 -12.27 -1.62 7.99
CA VAL A 162 -12.70 -2.02 6.64
C VAL A 162 -14.21 -2.27 6.59
N ASP A 163 -14.78 -2.97 7.57
CA ASP A 163 -16.23 -3.20 7.64
C ASP A 163 -17.02 -1.89 7.84
N GLU A 164 -16.48 -0.93 8.60
CA GLU A 164 -17.11 0.39 8.75
C GLU A 164 -17.03 1.24 7.46
N LEU A 165 -16.00 1.09 6.63
CA LEU A 165 -15.98 1.68 5.28
C LEU A 165 -17.10 1.11 4.40
N VAL A 166 -17.37 -0.19 4.47
CA VAL A 166 -18.52 -0.80 3.77
C VAL A 166 -19.84 -0.19 4.26
N ALA A 167 -19.97 0.04 5.57
CA ALA A 167 -21.16 0.71 6.12
C ALA A 167 -21.29 2.16 5.62
N ALA A 168 -20.18 2.92 5.55
CA ALA A 168 -20.15 4.26 5.00
C ALA A 168 -20.52 4.26 3.50
N ARG A 169 -20.00 3.30 2.73
CA ARG A 169 -20.32 3.15 1.30
C ARG A 169 -21.82 2.99 1.07
N ARG A 170 -22.49 2.17 1.89
CA ARG A 170 -23.95 1.97 1.86
C ARG A 170 -24.76 3.22 2.20
N LYS A 171 -24.16 4.20 2.88
CA LYS A 171 -24.77 5.50 3.19
C LYS A 171 -24.53 6.56 2.11
N GLY A 172 -23.90 6.18 1.00
CA GLY A 172 -23.68 7.06 -0.16
C GLY A 172 -22.33 7.78 -0.17
N TYR A 173 -21.45 7.50 0.81
CA TYR A 173 -20.07 7.99 0.75
C TYR A 173 -19.28 7.22 -0.31
N ARG A 174 -18.31 7.87 -0.94
CA ARG A 174 -17.23 7.17 -1.65
C ARG A 174 -16.18 6.77 -0.61
N THR A 175 -15.60 5.59 -0.74
CA THR A 175 -14.79 5.02 0.35
C THR A 175 -13.56 4.34 -0.19
N PHE A 176 -12.41 4.61 0.44
CA PHE A 176 -11.11 4.12 0.02
C PHE A 176 -10.36 3.43 1.14
N VAL A 177 -9.65 2.35 0.79
CA VAL A 177 -8.49 1.88 1.55
C VAL A 177 -7.26 2.10 0.68
N MET A 178 -6.32 2.92 1.14
CA MET A 178 -5.08 3.22 0.44
C MET A 178 -3.89 2.59 1.17
N PHE A 179 -3.22 1.65 0.49
CA PHE A 179 -1.96 1.07 0.93
C PHE A 179 -0.80 1.92 0.42
N VAL A 180 -0.08 2.55 1.35
CA VAL A 180 1.12 3.35 1.06
C VAL A 180 2.33 2.44 1.25
N ILE A 181 2.92 2.04 0.14
CA ILE A 181 4.08 1.17 0.11
C ILE A 181 5.31 2.04 0.31
N GLN A 182 5.94 1.92 1.48
CA GLN A 182 7.00 2.81 1.96
C GLN A 182 8.37 2.49 1.32
N MET A 183 8.38 2.15 0.03
CA MET A 183 9.53 1.81 -0.82
C MET A 183 9.12 1.84 -2.30
N GLU A 184 10.09 1.77 -3.20
CA GLU A 184 9.88 1.69 -4.66
C GLU A 184 10.33 0.33 -5.24
N GLY A 185 9.97 0.06 -6.51
CA GLY A 185 10.44 -1.12 -7.24
C GLY A 185 9.81 -2.43 -6.75
N VAL A 186 8.50 -2.41 -6.54
CA VAL A 186 7.67 -3.55 -6.14
C VAL A 186 6.82 -4.04 -7.31
N GLU A 187 6.46 -5.32 -7.32
CA GLU A 187 5.67 -5.93 -8.39
C GLU A 187 4.16 -5.70 -8.20
N TYR A 188 3.65 -6.03 -7.01
CA TYR A 188 2.24 -5.88 -6.66
C TYR A 188 2.02 -5.95 -5.14
N PHE A 189 0.87 -5.47 -4.72
CA PHE A 189 0.35 -5.59 -3.36
C PHE A 189 -0.67 -6.72 -3.25
N THR A 190 -0.63 -7.48 -2.15
CA THR A 190 -1.66 -8.47 -1.78
C THR A 190 -1.89 -8.46 -0.28
N PRO A 191 -3.13 -8.69 0.21
CA PRO A 191 -3.34 -8.89 1.64
C PRO A 191 -2.57 -10.13 2.13
N ASN A 192 -2.02 -10.03 3.34
CA ASN A 192 -1.23 -11.07 3.96
C ASN A 192 -2.12 -12.15 4.59
N ARG A 193 -2.55 -13.13 3.78
CA ARG A 193 -3.39 -14.24 4.23
C ARG A 193 -2.70 -15.09 5.29
N ASP A 194 -1.40 -15.32 5.18
CA ASP A 194 -0.63 -16.13 6.13
C ASP A 194 -0.65 -15.53 7.54
N THR A 195 -0.63 -14.20 7.63
CA THR A 195 -0.60 -13.50 8.92
C THR A 195 -1.99 -13.20 9.46
N HIS A 196 -2.95 -12.81 8.61
CA HIS A 196 -4.30 -12.46 9.05
C HIS A 196 -5.36 -12.78 7.97
N PRO A 197 -5.83 -14.03 7.88
CA PRO A 197 -6.82 -14.46 6.89
C PRO A 197 -8.10 -13.61 6.91
N GLN A 198 -8.60 -13.29 8.10
CA GLN A 198 -9.83 -12.52 8.30
C GLN A 198 -9.73 -11.11 7.71
N PHE A 199 -8.56 -10.47 7.76
CA PHE A 199 -8.34 -9.19 7.10
C PHE A 199 -8.36 -9.30 5.58
N ALA A 200 -7.75 -10.35 5.03
CA ALA A 200 -7.78 -10.57 3.58
C ALA A 200 -9.22 -10.80 3.07
N GLU A 201 -10.03 -11.57 3.81
CA GLU A 201 -11.44 -11.76 3.51
C GLU A 201 -12.24 -10.46 3.62
N ALA A 202 -12.03 -9.67 4.69
CA ALA A 202 -12.68 -8.38 4.86
C ALA A 202 -12.37 -7.42 3.71
N LEU A 203 -11.11 -7.38 3.26
CA LEU A 203 -10.70 -6.55 2.12
C LEU A 203 -11.36 -6.98 0.80
N CYS A 204 -11.48 -8.30 0.57
CA CYS A 204 -12.21 -8.83 -0.59
C CYS A 204 -13.69 -8.42 -0.55
N ARG A 205 -14.37 -8.64 0.58
CA ARG A 205 -15.77 -8.23 0.78
C ARG A 205 -15.95 -6.73 0.59
N ALA A 206 -15.00 -5.92 1.06
CA ALA A 206 -15.07 -4.47 0.92
C ALA A 206 -15.00 -4.04 -0.56
N ALA A 207 -14.09 -4.63 -1.33
CA ALA A 207 -14.01 -4.40 -2.77
C ALA A 207 -15.32 -4.79 -3.49
N GLU A 208 -15.90 -5.95 -3.15
CA GLU A 208 -17.19 -6.40 -3.70
C GLU A 208 -18.36 -5.48 -3.33
N ASN A 209 -18.29 -4.80 -2.18
CA ASN A 209 -19.29 -3.82 -1.73
C ASN A 209 -18.96 -2.38 -2.19
N GLY A 210 -18.02 -2.21 -3.11
CA GLY A 210 -17.71 -0.93 -3.75
C GLY A 210 -16.81 0.01 -2.95
N VAL A 211 -16.04 -0.51 -1.99
CA VAL A 211 -14.89 0.20 -1.40
C VAL A 211 -13.72 0.10 -2.38
N GLU A 212 -13.13 1.24 -2.74
CA GLU A 212 -12.00 1.30 -3.67
C GLU A 212 -10.69 0.98 -2.95
N ILE A 213 -9.96 -0.01 -3.45
CA ILE A 213 -8.69 -0.45 -2.86
C ILE A 213 -7.55 0.05 -3.74
N LEU A 214 -6.72 0.94 -3.19
CA LEU A 214 -5.60 1.54 -3.88
C LEU A 214 -4.29 1.10 -3.23
N ALA A 215 -3.25 0.96 -4.05
CA ALA A 215 -1.89 0.81 -3.58
C ALA A 215 -0.98 1.74 -4.38
N TYR A 216 -0.11 2.47 -3.70
CA TYR A 216 0.88 3.35 -4.32
C TYR A 216 2.23 3.13 -3.68
N ASP A 217 3.27 3.10 -4.51
CA ASP A 217 4.64 3.11 -4.04
C ASP A 217 5.10 4.52 -3.68
N CYS A 218 6.26 4.58 -3.02
CA CYS A 218 6.87 5.83 -2.61
C CYS A 218 8.31 5.88 -3.11
N VAL A 219 8.71 7.04 -3.66
CA VAL A 219 10.13 7.36 -3.75
C VAL A 219 10.62 7.68 -2.34
N VAL A 220 11.59 6.91 -1.86
CA VAL A 220 12.17 7.06 -0.52
C VAL A 220 13.63 7.43 -0.63
N THR A 221 14.01 8.52 0.04
CA THR A 221 15.40 8.91 0.25
C THR A 221 15.70 8.88 1.75
N PRO A 222 16.98 9.00 2.17
CA PRO A 222 17.31 9.13 3.58
C PRO A 222 16.51 10.21 4.33
N GLY A 223 16.14 11.30 3.64
CA GLY A 223 15.49 12.48 4.21
C GLY A 223 14.08 12.76 3.71
N SER A 224 13.49 11.91 2.88
CA SER A 224 12.15 12.19 2.34
C SER A 224 11.39 10.93 1.93
N MET A 225 10.07 11.07 1.88
CA MET A 225 9.16 10.09 1.30
C MET A 225 8.08 10.82 0.51
N LYS A 226 7.83 10.38 -0.72
CA LYS A 226 6.79 10.95 -1.58
C LYS A 226 6.02 9.86 -2.31
N ILE A 227 4.69 9.95 -2.31
CA ILE A 227 3.82 9.10 -3.13
C ILE A 227 4.25 9.22 -4.60
N ASN A 228 4.37 8.09 -5.29
CA ASN A 228 4.90 8.04 -6.64
C ASN A 228 3.90 7.44 -7.65
N GLN A 229 3.89 6.13 -7.86
CA GLN A 229 3.07 5.50 -8.90
C GLN A 229 2.12 4.43 -8.33
N PRO A 230 0.99 4.16 -9.00
CA PRO A 230 0.09 3.10 -8.58
C PRO A 230 0.77 1.73 -8.69
N VAL A 231 0.46 0.85 -7.74
CA VAL A 231 0.92 -0.53 -7.69
C VAL A 231 -0.27 -1.46 -7.90
N PRO A 232 -0.15 -2.52 -8.72
CA PRO A 232 -1.22 -3.49 -8.91
C PRO A 232 -1.68 -4.10 -7.57
N VAL A 233 -3.00 -4.15 -7.35
CA VAL A 233 -3.62 -4.78 -6.18
C VAL A 233 -4.18 -6.14 -6.57
N ILE A 234 -3.66 -7.21 -5.97
CA ILE A 234 -4.12 -8.58 -6.15
C ILE A 234 -4.74 -9.06 -4.84
N LEU A 235 -6.08 -9.10 -4.75
CA LEU A 235 -6.76 -9.50 -3.52
C LEU A 235 -6.78 -11.02 -3.28
N ASN A 236 -6.71 -11.80 -4.36
CA ASN A 236 -6.74 -13.26 -4.30
C ASN A 236 -5.59 -13.86 -5.13
N PRO A 237 -4.39 -14.01 -4.52
CA PRO A 237 -3.23 -14.54 -5.21
C PRO A 237 -3.37 -16.02 -5.53
N ASP A 238 -4.18 -16.82 -4.82
CA ASP A 238 -4.33 -18.26 -5.09
C ASP A 238 -4.97 -18.55 -6.46
N ILE A 239 -5.85 -17.65 -6.92
CA ILE A 239 -6.35 -17.67 -8.31
C ILE A 239 -5.21 -17.34 -9.26
N HIS A 240 -4.36 -16.37 -8.90
CA HIS A 240 -3.24 -15.89 -9.69
C HIS A 240 -2.04 -16.84 -9.73
N GLU A 241 -1.76 -17.62 -8.69
CA GLU A 241 -0.59 -18.50 -8.57
C GLU A 241 -0.83 -19.83 -9.28
N ASN A 242 -2.07 -20.37 -9.20
CA ASN A 242 -2.53 -21.44 -10.10
C ASN A 242 -2.47 -21.00 -11.57
N PHE A 243 -2.77 -19.72 -11.86
CA PHE A 243 -2.58 -19.15 -13.19
C PHE A 243 -1.10 -18.95 -13.56
N ARG A 244 -0.25 -18.43 -12.66
CA ARG A 244 1.19 -18.18 -12.90
C ARG A 244 1.99 -19.47 -13.12
N ILE A 245 1.69 -20.55 -12.39
CA ILE A 245 2.29 -21.87 -12.62
C ILE A 245 1.91 -22.41 -14.00
N SER A 246 0.70 -22.09 -14.48
CA SER A 246 0.24 -22.40 -15.83
C SER A 246 0.81 -21.48 -16.93
N LEU A 247 1.33 -20.30 -16.59
CA LEU A 247 1.62 -19.20 -17.52
C LEU A 247 3.10 -18.76 -17.45
N GLY A 248 4.00 -19.72 -17.64
CA GLY A 248 5.39 -19.41 -17.95
C GLY A 248 5.51 -18.57 -19.22
N LYS A 249 5.72 -17.25 -19.05
CA LYS A 249 6.20 -16.28 -20.05
C LYS A 249 5.24 -15.92 -21.20
N ASN A 250 4.39 -14.90 -21.00
CA ASN A 250 4.33 -13.67 -21.84
C ASN A 250 3.04 -12.86 -21.61
N LYS A 251 3.21 -11.52 -21.64
CA LYS A 251 2.16 -10.49 -21.60
C LYS A 251 1.19 -10.62 -22.80
N PHE A 252 -0.10 -10.29 -22.59
CA PHE A 252 -1.26 -10.30 -23.52
C PHE A 252 -2.05 -11.61 -23.71
N ALA A 253 -1.50 -12.79 -23.36
CA ALA A 253 -2.22 -14.06 -23.52
C ALA A 253 -3.31 -14.32 -22.44
N ASP A 254 -3.46 -13.44 -21.45
CA ASP A 254 -4.33 -13.63 -20.27
C ASP A 254 -5.66 -12.86 -20.34
N ILE A 255 -5.89 -12.07 -21.39
CA ILE A 255 -7.18 -11.43 -21.68
C ILE A 255 -8.22 -12.45 -22.20
N PRO A 256 -7.88 -13.43 -23.05
CA PRO A 256 -8.86 -14.33 -23.65
C PRO A 256 -9.67 -15.12 -22.64
N ILE A 257 -9.10 -15.64 -21.54
CA ILE A 257 -9.85 -16.53 -20.64
C ILE A 257 -10.91 -15.78 -19.80
N PRO A 258 -10.60 -14.65 -19.13
CA PRO A 258 -11.63 -13.83 -18.49
C PRO A 258 -12.66 -13.30 -19.49
N LEU A 259 -12.23 -12.92 -20.69
CA LEU A 259 -13.11 -12.42 -21.74
C LEU A 259 -14.04 -13.51 -22.28
N LEU A 260 -13.55 -14.73 -22.48
CA LEU A 260 -14.33 -15.89 -22.91
C LEU A 260 -15.32 -16.30 -21.82
N LYS A 261 -14.92 -16.32 -20.54
CA LYS A 261 -15.87 -16.57 -19.44
C LYS A 261 -16.96 -15.52 -19.34
N TRP A 262 -16.62 -14.24 -19.52
CA TRP A 262 -17.63 -13.19 -19.61
C TRP A 262 -18.53 -13.39 -20.84
N TYR A 263 -17.95 -13.72 -21.99
CA TYR A 263 -18.68 -13.94 -23.23
C TYR A 263 -19.65 -15.12 -23.11
N ASP A 264 -19.23 -16.26 -22.56
CA ASP A 264 -20.11 -17.42 -22.38
C ASP A 264 -21.33 -17.10 -21.50
N LYS A 265 -21.14 -16.26 -20.49
CA LYS A 265 -22.20 -15.83 -19.57
C LYS A 265 -23.10 -14.73 -20.14
N ASN A 266 -22.55 -13.83 -20.97
CA ASN A 266 -23.23 -12.58 -21.35
C ASN A 266 -23.52 -12.47 -22.86
N ARG A 267 -23.08 -13.42 -23.68
CA ARG A 267 -23.35 -13.42 -25.12
C ARG A 267 -24.85 -13.44 -25.39
N ARG A 268 -25.30 -12.61 -26.33
CA ARG A 268 -26.67 -12.70 -26.84
C ARG A 268 -26.84 -14.02 -27.59
N ILE A 269 -27.97 -14.68 -27.35
CA ILE A 269 -28.38 -15.87 -28.09
C ILE A 269 -28.79 -15.40 -29.49
N LEU A 270 -28.04 -15.82 -30.50
CA LEU A 270 -28.31 -15.48 -31.89
C LEU A 270 -28.64 -16.76 -32.67
N PRO A 271 -29.74 -16.81 -33.43
CA PRO A 271 -30.22 -18.04 -34.07
C PRO A 271 -29.18 -18.75 -34.97
N TRP A 272 -28.30 -17.98 -35.63
CA TRP A 272 -27.25 -18.51 -36.50
C TRP A 272 -26.00 -19.02 -35.77
N ARG A 273 -25.88 -18.80 -34.45
CA ARG A 273 -24.80 -19.33 -33.60
C ARG A 273 -25.15 -20.66 -32.95
N GLU A 274 -26.42 -20.85 -32.61
CA GLU A 274 -26.90 -22.09 -31.97
C GLU A 274 -27.16 -23.20 -33.00
N ASN A 275 -27.51 -22.84 -34.24
CA ASN A 275 -27.64 -23.79 -35.36
C ASN A 275 -26.93 -23.23 -36.60
N PRO A 276 -25.60 -23.44 -36.69
CA PRO A 276 -24.79 -22.90 -37.77
C PRO A 276 -25.05 -23.65 -39.06
N ASP A 277 -25.93 -23.08 -39.89
CA ASP A 277 -26.12 -23.46 -41.27
C ASP A 277 -25.38 -22.45 -42.18
N PRO A 278 -24.65 -22.90 -43.22
CA PRO A 278 -23.85 -22.02 -44.07
C PRO A 278 -24.62 -20.81 -44.63
N TYR A 279 -25.88 -20.99 -45.00
CA TYR A 279 -26.72 -19.90 -45.52
C TYR A 279 -27.07 -18.91 -44.41
N ARG A 280 -27.42 -19.39 -43.21
CA ARG A 280 -27.74 -18.53 -42.05
C ARG A 280 -26.54 -17.73 -41.55
N VAL A 281 -25.36 -18.35 -41.53
CA VAL A 281 -24.11 -17.68 -41.13
C VAL A 281 -23.78 -16.57 -42.14
N TRP A 282 -23.84 -16.87 -43.44
CA TRP A 282 -23.55 -15.90 -44.51
C TRP A 282 -24.48 -14.69 -44.49
N VAL A 283 -25.81 -14.90 -44.37
CA VAL A 283 -26.78 -13.80 -44.26
C VAL A 283 -26.49 -12.91 -43.05
N SER A 284 -26.12 -13.51 -41.91
CA SER A 284 -25.83 -12.77 -40.68
C SER A 284 -24.55 -11.94 -40.79
N GLU A 285 -23.52 -12.47 -41.45
CA GLU A 285 -22.28 -11.72 -41.71
C GLU A 285 -22.54 -10.51 -42.60
N ILE A 286 -23.36 -10.66 -43.66
CA ILE A 286 -23.73 -9.54 -44.54
C ILE A 286 -24.51 -8.47 -43.76
N MET A 287 -25.49 -8.87 -42.94
CA MET A 287 -26.29 -7.92 -42.14
C MET A 287 -25.43 -7.15 -41.12
N LEU A 288 -24.45 -7.82 -40.50
CA LEU A 288 -23.57 -7.22 -39.48
C LEU A 288 -22.46 -6.33 -40.06
N GLN A 289 -22.17 -6.45 -41.36
CA GLN A 289 -21.22 -5.58 -42.06
C GLN A 289 -21.84 -4.28 -42.60
N GLN A 290 -23.17 -4.13 -42.53
CA GLN A 290 -23.88 -2.94 -43.02
C GLN A 290 -24.25 -1.93 -41.92
N THR A 291 -23.71 -2.09 -40.71
CA THR A 291 -23.81 -1.12 -39.61
C THR A 291 -22.44 -0.57 -39.26
#